data_AF-A0A3C1BHY8-F1
#
_entry.id   AF-A0A3C1BHY8-F1
#
_cell.length_a   1.000
_cell.length_b   1.000
_cell.length_c   1.000
_cell.angle_alpha   90.00
_cell.angle_beta   90.00
_cell.angle_gamma   90.00
#
_symmetry.space_group_name_H-M   'P 1'
#
loop_
_entity.id
_entity.type
_entity.pdbx_description
1 polymer ?
#
loop_
_entity_poly.entity_id
_entity_poly.type
_entity_poly.pdbx_seq_one_letter_code
_entity_poly.pdbx_strand_id
1 'polypeptide(L)'
;MPEQIYQPFTTFNFSNRNCFLTGQALSTEEEKIQVFPQWLMDRYKLKDQPFKLLDESMATYKDLKIPCATDVNAAFLEPLENEIAAAFATGYEAVKNLDGLKLFQWAGKLLYGIIFNEIQSGIKQQHAQGGEFNISQSLIHKFSNLHLMLQSLNLPLIFEGFKPYSIFLFKMDNNIEEFYYRDEVNTLTFSLRINDFGLVICLQDNGANRAYHKEILDKIGDEVLHPIQFEEFSGRVFYSAYLFNRLPEYHILPVGDDIYLEAMPLRGMSSKPLFDDWMGKTYGQVLESFWKNWGFLLFEIIKNPEKPMSFLFNPDGSLINGSTLELSR
;
A
#
# COMPACT_ATOMS: atom_id res chain seq x y z
N MET A 1 -14.90 25.75 15.93
CA MET A 1 -13.59 25.39 16.51
C MET A 1 -12.78 24.80 15.38
N PRO A 2 -11.50 25.15 15.22
CA PRO A 2 -10.68 24.51 14.18
C PRO A 2 -10.70 23.00 14.41
N GLU A 3 -10.90 22.22 13.34
CA GLU A 3 -10.93 20.77 13.43
C GLU A 3 -9.55 20.25 13.88
N GLN A 4 -9.54 19.44 14.93
CA GLN A 4 -8.31 18.96 15.54
C GLN A 4 -7.87 17.66 14.86
N ILE A 5 -6.60 17.59 14.48
CA ILE A 5 -5.97 16.35 13.99
C ILE A 5 -6.10 15.27 15.06
N TYR A 6 -6.71 14.14 14.70
CA TYR A 6 -6.79 12.96 15.56
C TYR A 6 -5.45 12.21 15.54
N GLN A 7 -4.96 11.77 16.71
CA GLN A 7 -3.65 11.14 16.88
C GLN A 7 -3.76 9.84 17.70
N PRO A 8 -4.31 8.74 17.13
CA PRO A 8 -4.59 7.51 17.87
C PRO A 8 -3.32 6.82 18.41
N PHE A 9 -2.18 6.98 17.74
CA PHE A 9 -0.90 6.39 18.14
C PHE A 9 -0.27 7.09 19.35
N THR A 10 -0.51 8.39 19.54
CA THR A 10 0.01 9.14 20.69
C THR A 10 -0.70 8.75 21.98
N THR A 11 -2.02 8.54 21.92
CA THR A 11 -2.83 8.11 23.07
C THR A 11 -2.99 6.59 23.15
N PHE A 12 -2.39 5.86 22.21
CA PHE A 12 -2.53 4.42 22.03
C PHE A 12 -4.00 3.94 22.08
N ASN A 13 -4.90 4.66 21.39
CA ASN A 13 -6.33 4.32 21.34
C ASN A 13 -6.68 3.58 20.06
N PHE A 14 -6.65 2.24 20.15
CA PHE A 14 -7.09 1.34 19.08
C PHE A 14 -8.41 0.66 19.40
N SER A 15 -9.23 1.19 20.33
CA SER A 15 -10.49 0.57 20.71
C SER A 15 -11.55 0.63 19.60
N ASN A 16 -12.60 -0.19 19.71
CA ASN A 16 -13.77 -0.13 18.80
C ASN A 16 -14.77 0.98 19.16
N ARG A 17 -14.38 1.94 20.03
CA ARG A 17 -15.28 2.98 20.58
C ARG A 17 -15.10 4.34 19.95
N ASN A 18 -14.07 4.53 19.14
CA ASN A 18 -13.77 5.79 18.48
C ASN A 18 -13.69 5.56 16.97
N CYS A 19 -14.23 6.48 16.18
CA CYS A 19 -14.06 6.48 14.74
C CYS A 19 -12.57 6.55 14.41
N PHE A 20 -12.10 5.64 13.57
CA PHE A 20 -10.68 5.53 13.25
C PHE A 20 -10.13 6.80 12.62
N LEU A 21 -10.94 7.53 11.84
CA LEU A 21 -10.51 8.70 11.08
C LEU A 21 -10.53 9.98 11.92
N THR A 22 -11.64 10.23 12.62
CA THR A 22 -11.89 11.51 13.32
C THR A 22 -11.68 11.44 14.83
N GLY A 23 -11.60 10.24 15.41
CA GLY A 23 -11.51 10.04 16.86
C GLY A 23 -12.82 10.27 17.62
N GLN A 24 -13.92 10.66 16.96
CA GLN A 24 -15.19 10.88 17.64
C GLN A 24 -15.72 9.58 18.26
N ALA A 25 -16.38 9.69 19.41
CA ALA A 25 -16.97 8.54 20.08
C ALA A 25 -18.11 7.95 19.22
N LEU A 26 -18.13 6.62 19.10
CA LEU A 26 -19.18 5.89 18.41
C LEU A 26 -20.37 5.68 19.34
N SER A 27 -21.57 5.59 18.76
CA SER A 27 -22.77 5.27 19.53
C SER A 27 -22.76 3.81 19.99
N THR A 28 -22.17 2.92 19.18
CA THR A 28 -22.02 1.49 19.48
C THR A 28 -20.69 0.95 18.95
N GLU A 29 -20.17 -0.13 19.55
CA GLU A 29 -18.97 -0.84 19.04
C GLU A 29 -19.25 -1.64 17.74
N GLU A 30 -20.51 -1.68 17.28
CA GLU A 30 -20.93 -2.29 16.02
C GLU A 30 -20.80 -1.34 14.82
N GLU A 31 -20.59 -0.03 15.07
CA GLU A 31 -20.32 0.96 14.02
C GLU A 31 -18.94 0.71 13.39
N LYS A 32 -18.95 -0.14 12.36
CA LYS A 32 -17.75 -0.60 11.66
C LYS A 32 -18.00 -0.66 10.16
N ILE A 33 -16.94 -0.40 9.41
CA ILE A 33 -16.89 -0.64 7.97
C ILE A 33 -15.90 -1.73 7.65
N GLN A 34 -16.05 -2.34 6.48
CA GLN A 34 -15.11 -3.33 5.97
C GLN A 34 -13.81 -2.66 5.55
N VAL A 35 -12.67 -3.31 5.86
CA VAL A 35 -11.36 -2.89 5.35
C VAL A 35 -11.38 -2.97 3.83
N PHE A 36 -11.56 -4.17 3.29
CA PHE A 36 -11.78 -4.36 1.86
C PHE A 36 -13.22 -4.03 1.52
N PRO A 37 -13.47 -3.15 0.54
CA PRO A 37 -14.83 -2.67 0.29
C PRO A 37 -15.71 -3.76 -0.31
N GLN A 38 -17.02 -3.63 -0.05
CA GLN A 38 -18.02 -4.62 -0.42
C GLN A 38 -18.03 -4.91 -1.93
N TRP A 39 -17.91 -3.87 -2.77
CA TRP A 39 -17.86 -3.99 -4.23
C TRP A 39 -16.69 -4.84 -4.72
N LEU A 40 -15.53 -4.75 -4.06
CA LEU A 40 -14.33 -5.51 -4.42
C LEU A 40 -14.48 -6.97 -4.00
N MET A 41 -14.96 -7.19 -2.77
CA MET A 41 -15.21 -8.53 -2.24
C MET A 41 -16.28 -9.29 -3.02
N ASP A 42 -17.34 -8.62 -3.47
CA ASP A 42 -18.39 -9.24 -4.28
C ASP A 42 -17.88 -9.60 -5.68
N ARG A 43 -17.17 -8.68 -6.35
CA ARG A 43 -16.65 -8.88 -7.70
C ARG A 43 -15.71 -10.09 -7.78
N TYR A 44 -14.83 -10.24 -6.80
CA TYR A 44 -13.79 -11.29 -6.79
C TYR A 44 -14.08 -12.42 -5.79
N LYS A 45 -15.30 -12.49 -5.25
CA LYS A 45 -15.75 -13.54 -4.31
C LYS A 45 -14.81 -13.71 -3.10
N LEU A 46 -14.32 -12.61 -2.55
CA LEU A 46 -13.29 -12.61 -1.50
C LEU A 46 -13.83 -12.81 -0.09
N LYS A 47 -15.14 -12.62 0.15
CA LYS A 47 -15.74 -12.58 1.50
C LYS A 47 -15.23 -13.65 2.45
N ASP A 48 -15.27 -14.91 2.01
CA ASP A 48 -14.88 -16.08 2.80
C ASP A 48 -13.47 -16.59 2.47
N GLN A 49 -12.73 -15.90 1.60
CA GLN A 49 -11.35 -16.25 1.29
C GLN A 49 -10.44 -15.94 2.50
N PRO A 50 -9.43 -16.76 2.75
CA PRO A 50 -8.50 -16.53 3.85
C PRO A 50 -7.64 -15.29 3.58
N PHE A 51 -7.41 -14.53 4.64
CA PHE A 51 -6.44 -13.44 4.72
C PHE A 51 -5.44 -13.79 5.83
N LYS A 52 -4.16 -13.93 5.48
CA LYS A 52 -3.10 -14.24 6.43
C LYS A 52 -2.59 -12.94 7.06
N LEU A 53 -2.70 -12.83 8.38
CA LEU A 53 -2.14 -11.74 9.18
C LEU A 53 -0.63 -11.94 9.42
N LEU A 54 0.06 -10.91 9.90
CA LEU A 54 1.49 -10.90 10.18
C LEU A 54 1.88 -11.91 11.28
N ASP A 55 0.99 -12.13 12.24
CA ASP A 55 1.13 -13.16 13.29
C ASP A 55 0.87 -14.59 12.80
N GLU A 56 0.74 -14.76 11.48
CA GLU A 56 0.39 -15.99 10.77
C GLU A 56 -1.02 -16.54 11.05
N SER A 57 -1.83 -15.84 11.84
CA SER A 57 -3.23 -16.19 12.01
C SER A 57 -4.02 -15.94 10.72
N MET A 58 -5.13 -16.65 10.60
CA MET A 58 -6.00 -16.59 9.43
C MET A 58 -7.31 -15.90 9.81
N ALA A 59 -7.59 -14.78 9.17
CA ALA A 59 -8.89 -14.15 9.14
C ALA A 59 -9.55 -14.42 7.77
N THR A 60 -10.78 -13.96 7.57
CA THR A 60 -11.35 -13.81 6.22
C THR A 60 -11.44 -12.34 5.83
N TYR A 61 -11.53 -12.03 4.54
CA TYR A 61 -11.64 -10.64 4.09
C TYR A 61 -12.81 -9.89 4.74
N LYS A 62 -13.95 -10.55 4.99
CA LYS A 62 -15.13 -9.95 5.66
C LYS A 62 -14.96 -9.72 7.17
N ASP A 63 -13.98 -10.38 7.79
CA ASP A 63 -13.69 -10.24 9.22
C ASP A 63 -12.86 -9.00 9.50
N LEU A 64 -12.09 -8.53 8.52
CA LEU A 64 -11.27 -7.32 8.60
C LEU A 64 -12.15 -6.08 8.57
N LYS A 65 -12.32 -5.46 9.74
CA LYS A 65 -13.17 -4.28 9.94
C LYS A 65 -12.44 -3.17 10.68
N ILE A 66 -12.90 -1.94 10.52
CA ILE A 66 -12.43 -0.77 11.30
C ILE A 66 -13.61 0.01 11.88
N PRO A 67 -13.47 0.56 13.10
CA PRO A 67 -14.51 1.37 13.71
C PRO A 67 -14.68 2.68 12.96
N CYS A 68 -15.88 2.98 12.46
CA CYS A 68 -16.14 4.21 11.72
C CYS A 68 -17.54 4.70 12.02
N ALA A 69 -17.66 5.99 12.35
CA ALA A 69 -18.96 6.59 12.56
C ALA A 69 -19.75 6.66 11.24
N THR A 70 -21.06 6.47 11.35
CA THR A 70 -21.95 6.37 10.18
C THR A 70 -21.95 7.64 9.33
N ASP A 71 -21.96 8.81 9.97
CA ASP A 71 -21.90 10.13 9.33
C ASP A 71 -20.56 10.39 8.62
N VAL A 72 -19.45 10.03 9.25
CA VAL A 72 -18.10 10.12 8.66
C VAL A 72 -17.97 9.20 7.45
N ASN A 73 -18.49 7.98 7.54
CA ASN A 73 -18.48 7.04 6.42
C ASN A 73 -19.26 7.60 5.23
N ALA A 74 -20.49 8.05 5.46
CA ALA A 74 -21.35 8.60 4.41
C ALA A 74 -20.79 9.89 3.78
N ALA A 75 -20.16 10.76 4.57
CA ALA A 75 -19.64 12.03 4.10
C ALA A 75 -18.33 11.92 3.31
N PHE A 76 -17.42 11.01 3.72
CA PHE A 76 -16.04 11.02 3.22
C PHE A 76 -15.59 9.72 2.57
N LEU A 77 -15.97 8.56 3.13
CA LEU A 77 -15.47 7.26 2.66
C LEU A 77 -16.33 6.68 1.54
N GLU A 78 -17.66 6.74 1.63
CA GLU A 78 -18.54 6.28 0.55
C GLU A 78 -18.31 7.02 -0.77
N PRO A 79 -18.14 8.35 -0.81
CA PRO A 79 -17.80 9.04 -2.06
C PRO A 79 -16.47 8.57 -2.66
N LEU A 80 -15.44 8.39 -1.84
CA LEU A 80 -14.15 7.84 -2.27
C LEU A 80 -14.34 6.42 -2.84
N GLU A 81 -15.03 5.54 -2.12
CA GLU A 81 -15.26 4.16 -2.56
C GLU A 81 -16.05 4.10 -3.87
N ASN A 82 -17.06 4.96 -4.05
CA ASN A 82 -17.85 5.02 -5.27
C ASN A 82 -17.03 5.48 -6.47
N GLU A 83 -16.19 6.51 -6.29
CA GLU A 83 -15.31 7.02 -7.34
C GLU A 83 -14.28 5.97 -7.77
N ILE A 84 -13.62 5.31 -6.80
CA ILE A 84 -12.65 4.24 -7.05
C ILE A 84 -13.33 3.03 -7.68
N ALA A 85 -14.49 2.60 -7.18
CA ALA A 85 -15.22 1.45 -7.72
C ALA A 85 -15.61 1.66 -9.18
N ALA A 86 -16.06 2.87 -9.54
CA ALA A 86 -16.43 3.21 -10.92
C ALA A 86 -15.22 3.16 -11.87
N ALA A 87 -14.08 3.73 -11.46
CA ALA A 87 -12.85 3.68 -12.23
C ALA A 87 -12.32 2.25 -12.38
N PHE A 88 -12.28 1.48 -11.28
CA PHE A 88 -11.77 0.10 -11.28
C PHE A 88 -12.67 -0.83 -12.10
N ALA A 89 -13.98 -0.59 -12.14
CA ALA A 89 -14.90 -1.30 -13.02
C ALA A 89 -14.64 -1.05 -14.51
N THR A 90 -14.15 0.15 -14.85
CA THR A 90 -13.87 0.53 -16.24
C THR A 90 -12.50 0.02 -16.70
N GLY A 91 -11.49 0.07 -15.82
CA GLY A 91 -10.15 -0.45 -16.10
C GLY A 91 -9.08 0.62 -16.20
N TYR A 92 -7.95 0.26 -16.81
CA TYR A 92 -6.70 1.04 -16.82
C TYR A 92 -6.92 2.52 -17.19
N GLU A 93 -7.63 2.79 -18.28
CA GLU A 93 -7.80 4.16 -18.78
C GLU A 93 -8.58 5.07 -17.80
N ALA A 94 -9.54 4.51 -17.06
CA ALA A 94 -10.24 5.28 -16.03
C ALA A 94 -9.36 5.49 -14.79
N VAL A 95 -8.61 4.45 -14.37
CA VAL A 95 -7.70 4.54 -13.22
C VAL A 95 -6.56 5.52 -13.47
N LYS A 96 -6.04 5.58 -14.70
CA LYS A 96 -4.99 6.54 -15.12
C LYS A 96 -5.42 8.00 -14.95
N ASN A 97 -6.71 8.27 -15.05
CA ASN A 97 -7.29 9.62 -14.93
C ASN A 97 -7.74 9.98 -13.51
N LEU A 98 -7.68 9.04 -12.55
CA LEU A 98 -7.93 9.36 -11.16
C LEU A 98 -6.86 10.28 -10.60
N ASP A 99 -7.25 11.13 -9.65
CA ASP A 99 -6.29 11.83 -8.82
C ASP A 99 -5.48 10.80 -8.01
N GLY A 100 -4.16 10.89 -8.10
CA GLY A 100 -3.25 10.03 -7.33
C GLY A 100 -3.46 10.16 -5.82
N LEU A 101 -3.94 11.31 -5.33
CA LEU A 101 -4.27 11.47 -3.92
C LEU A 101 -5.46 10.59 -3.51
N LYS A 102 -6.47 10.42 -4.38
CA LYS A 102 -7.60 9.52 -4.12
C LYS A 102 -7.14 8.06 -4.07
N LEU A 103 -6.25 7.65 -4.98
CA LEU A 103 -5.64 6.31 -4.94
C LEU A 103 -4.82 6.10 -3.66
N PHE A 104 -4.05 7.11 -3.23
CA PHE A 104 -3.32 7.09 -1.96
C PHE A 104 -4.27 6.97 -0.76
N GLN A 105 -5.35 7.75 -0.71
CA GLN A 105 -6.32 7.71 0.38
C GLN A 105 -7.02 6.36 0.46
N TRP A 106 -7.45 5.81 -0.69
CA TRP A 106 -8.08 4.50 -0.75
C TRP A 106 -7.16 3.38 -0.29
N ALA A 107 -5.94 3.36 -0.81
CA ALA A 107 -4.89 2.44 -0.39
C ALA A 107 -4.53 2.57 1.09
N GLY A 108 -4.36 3.81 1.55
CA GLY A 108 -4.04 4.16 2.94
C GLY A 108 -5.14 3.68 3.88
N LYS A 109 -6.41 3.78 3.49
CA LYS A 109 -7.55 3.24 4.25
C LYS A 109 -7.46 1.71 4.38
N LEU A 110 -7.16 0.99 3.28
CA LEU A 110 -6.98 -0.46 3.32
C LEU A 110 -5.85 -0.85 4.27
N LEU A 111 -4.66 -0.26 4.07
CA LEU A 111 -3.48 -0.62 4.83
C LEU A 111 -3.60 -0.22 6.30
N TYR A 112 -4.13 0.97 6.59
CA TYR A 112 -4.43 1.38 7.97
C TYR A 112 -5.40 0.40 8.63
N GLY A 113 -6.41 -0.09 7.89
CA GLY A 113 -7.34 -1.07 8.41
C GLY A 113 -6.72 -2.42 8.71
N ILE A 114 -5.76 -2.87 7.89
CA ILE A 114 -4.94 -4.06 8.20
C ILE A 114 -4.12 -3.79 9.48
N ILE A 115 -3.39 -2.68 9.54
CA ILE A 115 -2.60 -2.28 10.72
C ILE A 115 -3.44 -2.25 12.00
N PHE A 116 -4.67 -1.70 11.93
CA PHE A 116 -5.59 -1.66 13.05
C PHE A 116 -5.95 -3.07 13.56
N ASN A 117 -6.26 -4.00 12.63
CA ASN A 117 -6.58 -5.38 12.97
C ASN A 117 -5.37 -6.13 13.53
N GLU A 118 -4.17 -5.90 12.98
CA GLU A 118 -2.90 -6.44 13.49
C GLU A 118 -2.60 -5.97 14.93
N ILE A 119 -2.72 -4.67 15.20
CA ILE A 119 -2.54 -4.11 16.54
C ILE A 119 -3.56 -4.72 17.51
N GLN A 120 -4.82 -4.86 17.10
CA GLN A 120 -5.86 -5.50 17.91
C GLN A 120 -5.55 -6.98 18.21
N SER A 121 -5.08 -7.74 17.22
CA SER A 121 -4.66 -9.14 17.41
C SER A 121 -3.50 -9.22 18.39
N GLY A 122 -2.46 -8.42 18.16
CA GLY A 122 -1.26 -8.39 19.00
C GLY A 122 -1.54 -7.98 20.45
N ILE A 123 -2.41 -6.98 20.68
CA ILE A 123 -2.86 -6.58 22.02
C ILE A 123 -3.52 -7.76 22.73
N LYS A 124 -4.47 -8.45 22.06
CA LYS A 124 -5.16 -9.61 22.64
C LYS A 124 -4.19 -10.75 22.97
N GLN A 125 -3.25 -11.03 22.06
CA GLN A 125 -2.27 -12.11 22.22
C GLN A 125 -1.33 -11.84 23.41
N GLN A 126 -0.80 -10.62 23.53
CA GLN A 126 0.11 -10.25 24.62
C GLN A 126 -0.62 -10.26 25.98
N HIS A 127 -1.83 -9.71 26.04
CA HIS A 127 -2.63 -9.78 27.26
C HIS A 127 -2.95 -11.22 27.67
N ALA A 128 -3.26 -12.11 26.72
CA ALA A 128 -3.49 -13.53 27.01
C ALA A 128 -2.23 -14.24 27.58
N GLN A 129 -1.04 -13.73 27.25
CA GLN A 129 0.25 -14.22 27.76
C GLN A 129 0.72 -13.49 29.03
N GLY A 130 -0.08 -12.55 29.56
CA GLY A 130 0.27 -11.74 30.73
C GLY A 130 1.32 -10.66 30.45
N GLY A 131 1.58 -10.36 29.18
CA GLY A 131 2.51 -9.33 28.73
C GLY A 131 1.83 -8.01 28.36
N GLU A 132 2.64 -6.97 28.20
CA GLU A 132 2.21 -5.70 27.61
C GLU A 132 2.50 -5.71 26.11
N PHE A 133 1.56 -5.18 25.33
CA PHE A 133 1.80 -5.01 23.90
C PHE A 133 2.87 -3.95 23.65
N ASN A 134 3.86 -4.29 22.82
CA ASN A 134 4.94 -3.40 22.45
C ASN A 134 5.05 -3.30 20.92
N ILE A 135 5.27 -2.10 20.44
CA ILE A 135 5.47 -1.77 19.03
C ILE A 135 6.66 -0.81 18.92
N SER A 136 7.48 -0.98 17.89
CA SER A 136 8.67 -0.15 17.73
C SER A 136 8.30 1.32 17.46
N GLN A 137 9.13 2.24 17.94
CA GLN A 137 8.93 3.67 17.74
C GLN A 137 8.93 4.05 16.24
N SER A 138 9.72 3.35 15.41
CA SER A 138 9.73 3.57 13.97
C SER A 138 8.41 3.19 13.29
N LEU A 139 7.74 2.12 13.76
CA LEU A 139 6.41 1.75 13.25
C LEU A 139 5.33 2.71 13.76
N ILE A 140 5.37 3.09 15.04
CA ILE A 140 4.48 4.14 15.58
C ILE A 140 4.59 5.40 14.72
N HIS A 141 5.81 5.83 14.40
CA HIS A 141 6.05 7.02 13.59
C HIS A 141 5.44 6.91 12.19
N LYS A 142 5.73 5.82 11.46
CA LYS A 142 5.17 5.56 10.13
C LYS A 142 3.65 5.55 10.16
N PHE A 143 3.05 4.81 11.09
CA PHE A 143 1.61 4.67 11.15
C PHE A 143 0.90 5.95 11.61
N SER A 144 1.54 6.73 12.49
CA SER A 144 1.07 8.08 12.88
C SER A 144 1.03 9.01 11.69
N ASN A 145 2.10 9.03 10.88
CA ASN A 145 2.12 9.83 9.67
C ASN A 145 1.05 9.32 8.68
N LEU A 146 0.87 8.00 8.54
CA LEU A 146 -0.08 7.46 7.56
C LEU A 146 -1.50 7.90 7.91
N HIS A 147 -1.83 7.83 9.20
CA HIS A 147 -3.10 8.28 9.74
C HIS A 147 -3.29 9.79 9.59
N LEU A 148 -2.26 10.60 9.90
CA LEU A 148 -2.28 12.06 9.66
C LEU A 148 -2.61 12.37 8.20
N MET A 149 -1.94 11.70 7.25
CA MET A 149 -2.17 11.95 5.83
C MET A 149 -3.53 11.44 5.36
N LEU A 150 -4.03 10.34 5.94
CA LEU A 150 -5.35 9.79 5.64
C LEU A 150 -6.48 10.74 6.08
N GLN A 151 -6.25 11.55 7.11
CA GLN A 151 -7.19 12.61 7.52
C GLN A 151 -7.37 13.71 6.48
N SER A 152 -6.60 13.74 5.39
CA SER A 152 -6.92 14.59 4.21
C SER A 152 -8.26 14.24 3.55
N LEU A 153 -8.91 13.15 3.97
CA LEU A 153 -10.29 12.84 3.61
C LEU A 153 -11.32 13.71 4.31
N ASN A 154 -11.07 14.11 5.57
CA ASN A 154 -12.04 14.81 6.41
C ASN A 154 -11.56 16.17 6.91
N LEU A 155 -10.26 16.49 6.79
CA LEU A 155 -9.66 17.76 7.16
C LEU A 155 -9.12 18.45 5.91
N PRO A 156 -9.03 19.80 5.90
CA PRO A 156 -8.41 20.58 4.83
C PRO A 156 -6.87 20.49 4.88
N LEU A 157 -6.35 19.27 4.79
CA LEU A 157 -4.91 18.98 4.76
C LEU A 157 -4.35 19.18 3.35
N ILE A 158 -3.33 20.03 3.24
CA ILE A 158 -2.68 20.38 1.98
C ILE A 158 -1.23 19.87 2.00
N PHE A 159 -0.87 19.06 1.01
CA PHE A 159 0.50 18.59 0.82
C PHE A 159 1.30 19.61 0.01
N GLU A 160 2.15 20.39 0.68
CA GLU A 160 2.86 21.50 0.04
C GLU A 160 4.16 21.05 -0.63
N GLY A 161 4.16 21.08 -1.96
CA GLY A 161 5.38 20.82 -2.74
C GLY A 161 5.83 19.36 -2.79
N PHE A 162 5.01 18.40 -2.34
CA PHE A 162 5.32 16.97 -2.41
C PHE A 162 4.07 16.10 -2.62
N LYS A 163 4.30 14.84 -2.98
CA LYS A 163 3.28 13.79 -3.00
C LYS A 163 3.67 12.73 -1.97
N PRO A 164 2.81 12.35 -1.01
CA PRO A 164 3.16 11.38 0.02
C PRO A 164 3.17 9.93 -0.50
N TYR A 165 3.51 9.72 -1.78
CA TYR A 165 3.41 8.41 -2.42
C TYR A 165 4.22 8.31 -3.71
N SER A 166 4.53 7.06 -4.06
CA SER A 166 4.88 6.63 -5.40
C SER A 166 3.81 5.68 -5.90
N ILE A 167 3.19 6.01 -7.04
CA ILE A 167 2.20 5.16 -7.71
C ILE A 167 2.81 4.65 -9.02
N PHE A 168 2.60 3.37 -9.31
CA PHE A 168 2.96 2.71 -10.55
C PHE A 168 1.72 2.00 -11.09
N LEU A 169 1.33 2.34 -12.33
CA LEU A 169 0.11 1.82 -12.96
C LEU A 169 0.47 1.31 -14.36
N PHE A 170 0.10 0.06 -14.64
CA PHE A 170 0.42 -0.62 -15.90
C PHE A 170 -0.83 -1.22 -16.54
N LYS A 171 -0.84 -1.26 -17.88
CA LYS A 171 -1.79 -2.07 -18.65
C LYS A 171 -1.40 -3.53 -18.49
N MET A 172 -2.39 -4.40 -18.33
CA MET A 172 -2.16 -5.80 -18.02
C MET A 172 -2.93 -6.75 -18.93
N ASP A 173 -2.27 -7.83 -19.32
CA ASP A 173 -2.88 -8.99 -19.97
C ASP A 173 -3.31 -10.02 -18.90
N ASN A 174 -4.29 -9.66 -18.08
CA ASN A 174 -4.78 -10.46 -16.96
C ASN A 174 -5.95 -11.37 -17.35
N ASN A 175 -6.16 -12.41 -16.54
CA ASN A 175 -7.49 -12.99 -16.39
C ASN A 175 -8.39 -12.03 -15.59
N ILE A 176 -9.51 -11.58 -16.19
CA ILE A 176 -10.41 -10.56 -15.62
C ILE A 176 -11.08 -11.00 -14.31
N GLU A 177 -11.22 -12.31 -14.09
CA GLU A 177 -11.82 -12.88 -12.87
C GLU A 177 -10.84 -13.00 -11.70
N GLU A 178 -9.54 -12.80 -11.95
CA GLU A 178 -8.52 -12.99 -10.94
C GLU A 178 -8.27 -11.72 -10.12
N PHE A 179 -8.04 -11.94 -8.83
CA PHE A 179 -7.67 -10.92 -7.87
C PHE A 179 -6.33 -11.28 -7.26
N TYR A 180 -5.35 -10.40 -7.42
CA TYR A 180 -4.10 -10.47 -6.70
C TYR A 180 -3.90 -9.22 -5.89
N TYR A 181 -3.60 -9.43 -4.61
CA TYR A 181 -3.26 -8.39 -3.67
C TYR A 181 -2.07 -8.86 -2.84
N ARG A 182 -1.13 -7.95 -2.60
CA ARG A 182 -0.03 -8.14 -1.68
C ARG A 182 0.26 -6.83 -0.98
N ASP A 183 0.52 -6.88 0.31
CA ASP A 183 0.97 -5.73 1.08
C ASP A 183 2.22 -6.05 1.88
N GLU A 184 2.89 -5.01 2.33
CA GLU A 184 3.97 -5.05 3.28
C GLU A 184 3.80 -3.87 4.26
N VAL A 185 3.31 -4.19 5.44
CA VAL A 185 3.03 -3.23 6.52
C VAL A 185 4.29 -2.45 6.93
N ASN A 186 5.48 -3.07 6.93
CA ASN A 186 6.69 -2.38 7.38
C ASN A 186 7.16 -1.29 6.43
N THR A 187 6.98 -1.49 5.13
CA THR A 187 7.39 -0.55 4.08
C THR A 187 6.23 0.27 3.52
N LEU A 188 5.01 0.05 4.05
CA LEU A 188 3.77 0.65 3.60
C LEU A 188 3.55 0.55 2.09
N THR A 189 3.94 -0.58 1.51
CA THR A 189 3.85 -0.83 0.08
C THR A 189 2.80 -1.89 -0.18
N PHE A 190 1.99 -1.73 -1.21
CA PHE A 190 1.11 -2.79 -1.67
C PHE A 190 1.03 -2.82 -3.20
N SER A 191 0.63 -3.98 -3.73
CA SER A 191 0.32 -4.20 -5.13
C SER A 191 -1.06 -4.83 -5.29
N LEU A 192 -1.74 -4.47 -6.37
CA LEU A 192 -3.03 -4.97 -6.77
C LEU A 192 -3.02 -5.25 -8.28
N ARG A 193 -3.50 -6.42 -8.69
CA ARG A 193 -3.72 -6.76 -10.10
C ARG A 193 -5.12 -7.30 -10.28
N ILE A 194 -5.92 -6.57 -11.04
CA ILE A 194 -7.33 -6.86 -11.31
C ILE A 194 -7.72 -6.29 -12.68
N ASN A 195 -8.79 -6.82 -13.27
CA ASN A 195 -9.28 -6.35 -14.57
C ASN A 195 -8.12 -6.25 -15.59
N ASP A 196 -7.97 -5.14 -16.31
CA ASP A 196 -6.92 -4.91 -17.31
C ASP A 196 -5.75 -4.06 -16.78
N PHE A 197 -5.58 -3.93 -15.45
CA PHE A 197 -4.51 -3.11 -14.87
C PHE A 197 -3.80 -3.73 -13.66
N GLY A 198 -2.61 -3.22 -13.42
CA GLY A 198 -1.76 -3.54 -12.28
C GLY A 198 -1.32 -2.25 -11.61
N LEU A 199 -1.47 -2.19 -10.29
CA LEU A 199 -1.21 -1.03 -9.46
C LEU A 199 -0.21 -1.40 -8.37
N VAL A 200 0.85 -0.63 -8.22
CA VAL A 200 1.76 -0.69 -7.07
C VAL A 200 1.81 0.69 -6.44
N ILE A 201 1.70 0.77 -5.12
CA ILE A 201 1.81 2.03 -4.39
C ILE A 201 2.75 1.85 -3.20
N CYS A 202 3.74 2.74 -3.09
CA CYS A 202 4.49 2.98 -1.87
C CYS A 202 3.85 4.17 -1.16
N LEU A 203 3.27 3.96 0.01
CA LEU A 203 2.72 5.04 0.83
C LEU A 203 3.86 5.67 1.64
N GLN A 204 3.84 7.00 1.71
CA GLN A 204 4.76 7.83 2.49
C GLN A 204 6.22 7.85 2.07
N ASP A 205 6.55 7.51 0.82
CA ASP A 205 7.93 7.53 0.35
C ASP A 205 8.34 8.86 -0.30
N ASN A 206 7.44 9.85 -0.31
CA ASN A 206 7.61 11.17 -0.93
C ASN A 206 8.06 11.12 -2.40
N GLY A 207 7.62 10.11 -3.15
CA GLY A 207 7.99 9.95 -4.57
C GLY A 207 9.38 9.34 -4.78
N ALA A 208 10.07 8.89 -3.72
CA ALA A 208 11.43 8.37 -3.80
C ALA A 208 11.51 7.12 -4.69
N ASN A 209 10.59 6.15 -4.54
CA ASN A 209 10.60 4.96 -5.39
C ASN A 209 10.22 5.30 -6.84
N ARG A 210 9.34 6.27 -7.07
CA ARG A 210 9.01 6.73 -8.42
C ARG A 210 10.24 7.30 -9.12
N ALA A 211 11.05 8.09 -8.41
CA ALA A 211 12.31 8.60 -8.92
C ALA A 211 13.35 7.49 -9.13
N TYR A 212 13.47 6.57 -8.16
CA TYR A 212 14.41 5.45 -8.22
C TYR A 212 14.17 4.53 -9.43
N HIS A 213 12.91 4.24 -9.76
CA HIS A 213 12.54 3.37 -10.87
C HIS A 213 12.29 4.09 -12.20
N LYS A 214 12.62 5.39 -12.30
CA LYS A 214 12.29 6.20 -13.49
C LYS A 214 12.79 5.59 -14.80
N GLU A 215 14.04 5.12 -14.85
CA GLU A 215 14.61 4.54 -16.07
C GLU A 215 13.84 3.29 -16.53
N ILE A 216 13.45 2.43 -15.59
CA ILE A 216 12.70 1.21 -15.87
C ILE A 216 11.29 1.55 -16.35
N LEU A 217 10.65 2.54 -15.74
CA LEU A 217 9.33 3.03 -16.16
C LEU A 217 9.36 3.62 -17.56
N ASP A 218 10.38 4.42 -17.87
CA ASP A 218 10.54 5.02 -19.20
C ASP A 218 10.74 3.94 -20.28
N LYS A 219 11.39 2.82 -19.96
CA LYS A 219 11.55 1.67 -20.87
C LYS A 219 10.28 0.84 -21.04
N ILE A 220 9.46 0.69 -20.00
CA ILE A 220 8.18 0.00 -20.08
C ILE A 220 7.17 0.83 -20.87
N GLY A 221 7.13 2.15 -20.66
CA GLY A 221 6.22 3.04 -21.37
C GLY A 221 4.75 2.67 -21.16
N ASP A 222 3.99 2.63 -22.26
CA ASP A 222 2.56 2.27 -22.29
C ASP A 222 2.32 0.80 -22.73
N GLU A 223 3.36 -0.04 -22.68
CA GLU A 223 3.26 -1.46 -23.06
C GLU A 223 2.32 -2.25 -22.14
N VAL A 224 1.68 -3.27 -22.71
CA VAL A 224 0.84 -4.21 -21.96
C VAL A 224 1.73 -5.28 -21.34
N LEU A 225 1.74 -5.35 -20.01
CA LEU A 225 2.56 -6.30 -19.28
C LEU A 225 1.84 -7.63 -19.10
N HIS A 226 2.61 -8.70 -19.22
CA HIS A 226 2.21 -9.99 -18.68
C HIS A 226 2.19 -9.94 -17.15
N PRO A 227 1.25 -10.63 -16.49
CA PRO A 227 1.24 -10.90 -15.04
C PRO A 227 2.62 -11.16 -14.39
N ILE A 228 3.43 -12.09 -14.90
CA ILE A 228 4.79 -12.35 -14.36
C ILE A 228 5.72 -11.13 -14.44
N GLN A 229 5.60 -10.29 -15.48
CA GLN A 229 6.38 -9.07 -15.63
C GLN A 229 5.96 -8.02 -14.61
N PHE A 230 4.65 -7.90 -14.36
CA PHE A 230 4.13 -7.04 -13.29
C PHE A 230 4.55 -7.53 -11.91
N GLU A 231 4.53 -8.84 -11.65
CA GLU A 231 5.00 -9.40 -10.38
C GLU A 231 6.53 -9.18 -10.21
N GLU A 232 7.30 -9.21 -11.30
CA GLU A 232 8.73 -8.84 -11.26
C GLU A 232 8.93 -7.37 -10.88
N PHE A 233 8.16 -6.46 -11.51
CA PHE A 233 8.22 -5.04 -11.23
C PHE A 233 7.77 -4.75 -9.79
N SER A 234 6.69 -5.39 -9.35
CA SER A 234 6.17 -5.31 -7.99
C SER A 234 7.22 -5.79 -6.99
N GLY A 235 7.83 -6.95 -7.20
CA GLY A 235 8.92 -7.45 -6.36
C GLY A 235 10.11 -6.49 -6.30
N ARG A 236 10.42 -5.82 -7.41
CA ARG A 236 11.46 -4.78 -7.46
C ARG A 236 11.11 -3.56 -6.61
N VAL A 237 9.86 -3.08 -6.66
CA VAL A 237 9.38 -1.96 -5.85
C VAL A 237 9.33 -2.32 -4.36
N PHE A 238 8.84 -3.51 -4.01
CA PHE A 238 8.84 -3.99 -2.64
C PHE A 238 10.27 -4.07 -2.09
N TYR A 239 11.22 -4.60 -2.87
CA TYR A 239 12.61 -4.66 -2.44
C TYR A 239 13.24 -3.27 -2.31
N SER A 240 13.03 -2.35 -3.26
CA SER A 240 13.55 -0.98 -3.10
C SER A 240 12.91 -0.24 -1.93
N ALA A 241 11.65 -0.51 -1.60
CA ALA A 241 11.00 0.05 -0.41
C ALA A 241 11.64 -0.46 0.89
N TYR A 242 12.18 -1.68 0.90
CA TYR A 242 13.02 -2.19 2.00
C TYR A 242 14.39 -1.53 2.04
N LEU A 243 14.99 -1.24 0.88
CA LEU A 243 16.28 -0.54 0.79
C LEU A 243 16.14 0.96 1.12
N PHE A 244 14.93 1.52 1.07
CA PHE A 244 14.67 2.91 1.40
C PHE A 244 14.94 3.18 2.89
N ASN A 245 16.14 3.71 3.16
CA ASN A 245 16.71 3.83 4.50
C ASN A 245 16.43 5.21 5.12
N ARG A 246 15.24 5.75 4.86
CA ARG A 246 14.78 7.04 5.40
C ARG A 246 13.43 6.90 6.09
N LEU A 247 13.27 7.71 7.12
CA LEU A 247 12.01 7.95 7.79
C LEU A 247 11.61 9.39 7.46
N PRO A 248 10.66 9.61 6.54
CA PRO A 248 10.23 10.94 6.18
C PRO A 248 9.61 11.68 7.37
N GLU A 249 9.92 12.97 7.47
CA GLU A 249 9.46 13.88 8.51
C GLU A 249 8.68 15.03 7.89
N TYR A 250 7.70 15.55 8.65
CA TYR A 250 6.76 16.56 8.16
C TYR A 250 6.57 17.66 9.20
N HIS A 251 6.58 18.91 8.75
CA HIS A 251 6.09 20.03 9.55
C HIS A 251 4.60 20.21 9.33
N ILE A 252 3.85 20.42 10.41
CA ILE A 252 2.42 20.69 10.39
C ILE A 252 2.24 22.19 10.67
N LEU A 253 1.68 22.92 9.71
CA LEU A 253 1.52 24.38 9.75
C LEU A 253 0.03 24.74 9.58
N PRO A 254 -0.71 24.96 10.68
CA PRO A 254 -2.08 25.46 10.61
C PRO A 254 -2.09 26.93 10.14
N VAL A 255 -2.84 27.24 9.08
CA VAL A 255 -2.98 28.59 8.52
C VAL A 255 -4.46 28.86 8.24
N GLY A 256 -5.10 29.65 9.10
CA GLY A 256 -6.55 29.84 9.03
C GLY A 256 -7.27 28.52 9.32
N ASP A 257 -8.11 28.08 8.38
CA ASP A 257 -8.81 26.79 8.46
C ASP A 257 -8.01 25.64 7.81
N ASP A 258 -6.98 25.95 7.01
CA ASP A 258 -6.17 24.95 6.30
C ASP A 258 -5.03 24.40 7.18
N ILE A 259 -4.61 23.18 6.90
CA ILE A 259 -3.47 22.53 7.55
C ILE A 259 -2.44 22.15 6.49
N TYR A 260 -1.33 22.88 6.42
CA TYR A 260 -0.25 22.60 5.48
C TYR A 260 0.68 21.55 6.07
N LEU A 261 0.97 20.52 5.29
CA LEU A 261 2.05 19.58 5.52
C LEU A 261 3.20 19.95 4.60
N GLU A 262 4.38 20.15 5.18
CA GLU A 262 5.62 20.35 4.43
C GLU A 262 6.55 19.17 4.70
N ALA A 263 7.00 18.49 3.65
CA ALA A 263 7.97 17.41 3.78
C ALA A 263 9.39 17.96 4.02
N MET A 264 10.04 17.49 5.07
CA MET A 264 11.47 17.75 5.25
C MET A 264 12.27 17.04 4.15
N PRO A 265 13.43 17.59 3.72
CA PRO A 265 14.26 16.95 2.72
C PRO A 265 14.65 15.53 3.13
N LEU A 266 14.38 14.53 2.27
CA LEU A 266 14.68 13.11 2.57
C LEU A 266 16.15 12.83 2.89
N ARG A 267 17.09 13.64 2.38
CA ARG A 267 18.50 13.51 2.73
C ARG A 267 18.83 14.12 4.10
N GLY A 268 18.07 15.11 4.57
CA GLY A 268 18.38 15.89 5.76
C GLY A 268 19.85 16.34 5.75
N MET A 269 20.57 16.02 6.83
CA MET A 269 22.02 16.23 6.96
C MET A 269 22.88 14.99 6.60
N SER A 270 22.24 13.88 6.19
CA SER A 270 22.94 12.62 5.90
C SER A 270 23.59 12.64 4.51
N SER A 271 24.86 12.23 4.44
CA SER A 271 25.57 12.00 3.18
C SER A 271 25.29 10.63 2.55
N LYS A 272 24.60 9.73 3.27
CA LYS A 272 24.28 8.40 2.75
C LYS A 272 23.32 8.50 1.55
N PRO A 273 23.36 7.57 0.59
CA PRO A 273 22.31 7.41 -0.39
C PRO A 273 20.93 7.20 0.26
N LEU A 274 19.86 7.50 -0.49
CA LEU A 274 18.46 7.32 -0.04
C LEU A 274 18.03 5.85 0.00
N PHE A 275 18.74 5.00 -0.74
CA PHE A 275 18.52 3.57 -0.81
C PHE A 275 19.83 2.88 -0.47
N ASP A 276 19.77 1.83 0.34
CA ASP A 276 20.90 0.92 0.53
C ASP A 276 21.22 0.17 -0.77
N ASP A 277 22.40 -0.46 -0.80
CA ASP A 277 22.90 -1.15 -1.99
C ASP A 277 21.99 -2.31 -2.41
N TRP A 278 21.71 -2.37 -3.71
CA TRP A 278 20.91 -3.45 -4.28
C TRP A 278 21.70 -4.76 -4.32
N MET A 279 21.18 -5.81 -3.68
CA MET A 279 21.78 -7.14 -3.69
C MET A 279 20.94 -8.09 -4.54
N GLY A 280 21.49 -8.52 -5.69
CA GLY A 280 20.78 -9.39 -6.62
C GLY A 280 20.34 -10.73 -6.01
N LYS A 281 21.13 -11.30 -5.10
CA LYS A 281 20.75 -12.52 -4.36
C LYS A 281 19.47 -12.32 -3.51
N THR A 282 19.38 -11.21 -2.78
CA THR A 282 18.21 -10.89 -1.96
C THR A 282 17.01 -10.57 -2.84
N TYR A 283 17.22 -9.84 -3.94
CA TYR A 283 16.16 -9.63 -4.93
C TYR A 283 15.61 -10.95 -5.49
N GLY A 284 16.48 -11.92 -5.78
CA GLY A 284 16.05 -13.24 -6.22
C GLY A 284 15.15 -13.98 -5.22
N GLN A 285 15.36 -13.78 -3.91
CA GLN A 285 14.47 -14.32 -2.86
C GLN A 285 13.10 -13.64 -2.87
N VAL A 286 13.08 -12.32 -3.12
CA VAL A 286 11.82 -11.59 -3.31
C VAL A 286 11.11 -12.14 -4.54
N LEU A 287 11.80 -12.30 -5.67
CA LEU A 287 11.21 -12.85 -6.90
C LEU A 287 10.65 -14.26 -6.73
N GLU A 288 11.30 -15.15 -5.98
CA GLU A 288 10.75 -16.48 -5.67
C GLU A 288 9.36 -16.39 -5.00
N SER A 289 9.19 -15.45 -4.07
CA SER A 289 7.89 -15.21 -3.42
C SER A 289 6.84 -14.64 -4.37
N PHE A 290 7.24 -13.72 -5.26
CA PHE A 290 6.34 -13.08 -6.22
C PHE A 290 5.97 -14.01 -7.38
N TRP A 291 6.87 -14.92 -7.75
CA TRP A 291 6.66 -15.87 -8.84
C TRP A 291 6.19 -17.26 -8.39
N LYS A 292 5.71 -17.38 -7.15
CA LYS A 292 5.25 -18.65 -6.56
C LYS A 292 4.27 -19.41 -7.46
N ASN A 293 3.39 -18.70 -8.18
CA ASN A 293 2.38 -19.32 -9.06
C ASN A 293 2.98 -19.94 -10.34
N TRP A 294 4.14 -19.47 -10.79
CA TRP A 294 4.86 -20.04 -11.95
C TRP A 294 5.91 -21.07 -11.55
N GLY A 295 6.16 -21.26 -10.26
CA GLY A 295 6.98 -22.36 -9.73
C GLY A 295 8.50 -22.19 -9.89
N PHE A 296 8.98 -20.98 -10.20
CA PHE A 296 10.42 -20.70 -10.28
C PHE A 296 11.06 -20.76 -8.89
N LEU A 297 12.08 -21.60 -8.73
CA LEU A 297 12.80 -21.76 -7.48
C LEU A 297 13.99 -20.80 -7.40
N LEU A 298 14.41 -20.44 -6.19
CA LEU A 298 15.49 -19.48 -5.96
C LEU A 298 16.75 -19.86 -6.74
N PHE A 299 17.18 -21.13 -6.70
CA PHE A 299 18.40 -21.55 -7.40
C PHE A 299 18.32 -21.38 -8.92
N GLU A 300 17.12 -21.34 -9.50
CA GLU A 300 16.90 -21.06 -10.91
C GLU A 300 16.98 -19.56 -11.19
N ILE A 301 16.35 -18.76 -10.32
CA ILE A 301 16.31 -17.30 -10.40
C ILE A 301 17.72 -16.71 -10.24
N ILE A 302 18.50 -17.20 -9.28
CA ILE A 302 19.86 -16.70 -8.98
C ILE A 302 20.97 -17.55 -9.61
N LYS A 303 20.71 -18.23 -10.73
CA LYS A 303 21.78 -18.87 -11.54
C LYS A 303 22.92 -17.89 -11.84
N ASN A 304 22.58 -16.62 -12.04
CA ASN A 304 23.53 -15.50 -12.00
C ASN A 304 23.11 -14.54 -10.86
N PRO A 305 23.76 -14.57 -9.68
CA PRO A 305 23.36 -13.75 -8.54
C PRO A 305 23.46 -12.23 -8.78
N GLU A 306 24.34 -11.79 -9.68
CA GLU A 306 24.50 -10.38 -10.05
C GLU A 306 23.41 -9.90 -11.01
N LYS A 307 22.84 -10.83 -11.77
CA LYS A 307 21.76 -10.59 -12.72
C LYS A 307 20.70 -11.70 -12.59
N PRO A 308 19.87 -11.63 -11.54
CA PRO A 308 18.77 -12.59 -11.37
C PRO A 308 17.92 -12.67 -12.64
N MET A 309 17.27 -13.82 -12.83
CA MET A 309 16.32 -14.05 -13.92
C MET A 309 15.35 -12.88 -14.05
N SER A 310 15.04 -12.50 -15.29
CA SER A 310 14.12 -11.41 -15.62
C SER A 310 13.22 -11.83 -16.77
N PHE A 311 11.93 -11.51 -16.63
CA PHE A 311 10.91 -11.53 -17.68
C PHE A 311 10.54 -10.11 -18.14
N LEU A 312 11.01 -9.05 -17.44
CA LEU A 312 10.87 -7.67 -17.89
C LEU A 312 11.86 -7.31 -19.00
N PHE A 313 13.14 -7.63 -18.84
CA PHE A 313 14.19 -7.17 -19.76
C PHE A 313 15.08 -8.30 -20.26
N ASN A 314 15.44 -8.20 -21.54
CA ASN A 314 16.49 -9.02 -22.14
C ASN A 314 17.87 -8.63 -21.57
N PRO A 315 18.89 -9.48 -21.72
CA PRO A 315 20.26 -9.18 -21.26
C PRO A 315 20.88 -7.91 -21.87
N ASP A 316 20.41 -7.47 -23.03
CA ASP A 316 20.81 -6.23 -23.71
C ASP A 316 20.05 -4.99 -23.20
N GLY A 317 19.09 -5.17 -22.29
CA GLY A 317 18.29 -4.12 -21.68
C GLY A 317 17.02 -3.76 -22.44
N SER A 318 16.68 -4.45 -23.53
CA SER A 318 15.40 -4.25 -24.24
C SER A 318 14.24 -4.84 -23.43
N LEU A 319 13.05 -4.23 -23.50
CA LEU A 319 11.85 -4.80 -22.89
C LEU A 319 11.48 -6.12 -23.61
N ILE A 320 11.08 -7.14 -22.84
CA ILE A 320 10.56 -8.39 -23.37
C ILE A 320 9.08 -8.20 -23.72
N ASN A 321 8.68 -8.65 -24.91
CA ASN A 321 7.27 -8.60 -25.32
C ASN A 321 6.44 -9.63 -24.54
N GLY A 322 5.56 -9.14 -23.65
CA GLY A 322 4.70 -9.97 -22.80
C GLY A 322 3.77 -10.92 -23.57
N SER A 323 3.39 -10.59 -24.80
CA SER A 323 2.53 -11.45 -25.62
C SER A 323 3.24 -12.72 -26.11
N THR A 324 4.59 -12.75 -26.06
CA THR A 324 5.40 -13.90 -26.47
C THR A 324 5.71 -14.86 -25.32
N LEU A 325 5.35 -14.50 -24.09
CA LEU A 325 5.56 -15.35 -22.92
C LEU A 325 4.47 -16.42 -22.85
N GLU A 326 4.88 -17.68 -23.04
CA GLU A 326 4.02 -18.88 -22.94
C GLU A 326 3.83 -19.31 -21.47
N LEU A 327 3.37 -18.39 -20.63
CA LEU A 327 3.08 -18.60 -19.21
C LEU A 327 1.61 -18.27 -18.90
N SER A 328 1.07 -18.88 -17.85
CA SER A 328 -0.30 -18.59 -17.39
C SER A 328 -0.43 -17.12 -16.98
N ARG A 329 -1.56 -16.52 -17.35
CA ARG A 329 -1.96 -15.16 -16.95
C ARG A 329 -2.53 -15.14 -15.52
#